data_AF-A0A2S0UFQ1-F1
#
_entry.id   AF-A0A2S0UFQ1-F1
#
_cell.length_a   1.000
_cell.length_b   1.000
_cell.length_c   1.000
_cell.angle_alpha   90.00
_cell.angle_beta   90.00
_cell.angle_gamma   90.00
#
_symmetry.space_group_name_H-M   'P 1'
#
loop_
_entity.id
_entity.type
_entity.pdbx_description
1 polymer ?
#
loop_
_entity_poly.entity_id
_entity_poly.type
_entity_poly.pdbx_seq_one_letter_code
_entity_poly.pdbx_strand_id
1 'polypeptide(L)'
;MPQNKFELAPVNEYIPNILSKGRITMVGDAARTMSPMTGAGFNDSLDDTVAIMDSIKQYPNSITKALGEYQTRRLDVVRQDVLAGQGFNRSFGRL
;
A
#
# COMPACT_ATOMS: atom_id res chain seq x y z
N MET A 1 11.11 -11.03 -37.63
CA MET A 1 11.81 -10.38 -36.51
C MET A 1 10.78 -10.14 -35.42
N PRO A 2 10.87 -10.75 -34.22
CA PRO A 2 9.97 -10.36 -33.13
C PRO A 2 10.30 -8.93 -32.73
N GLN A 3 9.26 -8.12 -32.53
CA GLN A 3 9.42 -6.76 -32.03
C GLN A 3 9.69 -6.85 -30.52
N ASN A 4 10.83 -6.32 -30.07
CA ASN A 4 11.09 -6.17 -28.66
C ASN A 4 10.12 -5.12 -28.10
N LYS A 5 9.08 -5.58 -27.41
CA LYS A 5 8.12 -4.72 -26.73
C LYS A 5 8.69 -4.37 -25.36
N PHE A 6 8.89 -3.08 -25.12
CA PHE A 6 9.24 -2.56 -23.80
C PHE A 6 7.99 -1.96 -23.16
N GLU A 7 7.72 -2.33 -21.92
CA GLU A 7 6.66 -1.71 -21.11
C GLU A 7 7.33 -0.87 -20.01
N LEU A 8 7.04 0.42 -20.03
CA LEU A 8 7.54 1.37 -19.03
C LEU A 8 6.44 1.59 -17.99
N ALA A 9 6.78 1.44 -16.71
CA ALA A 9 5.90 1.77 -15.60
C ALA A 9 6.33 3.13 -15.00
N PRO A 10 5.42 4.11 -14.88
CA PRO A 10 5.74 5.36 -14.19
C PRO A 10 6.02 5.09 -12.72
N VAL A 11 7.06 5.72 -12.19
CA VAL A 11 7.40 5.66 -10.75
C VAL A 11 6.77 6.88 -10.08
N ASN A 12 5.67 6.68 -9.37
CA ASN A 12 5.04 7.68 -8.51
C ASN A 12 5.00 7.13 -7.09
N GLU A 13 5.31 7.99 -6.12
CA GLU A 13 5.36 7.62 -4.70
C GLU A 13 4.56 8.64 -3.88
N TYR A 14 3.68 8.15 -3.00
CA TYR A 14 2.88 8.99 -2.11
C TYR A 14 2.81 8.36 -0.72
N ILE A 15 3.05 9.17 0.31
CA ILE A 15 2.98 8.74 1.71
C ILE A 15 1.61 9.14 2.28
N PRO A 16 0.74 8.19 2.62
CA PRO A 16 -0.60 8.51 3.09
C PRO A 16 -0.60 9.07 4.52
N ASN A 17 -1.51 10.02 4.76
CA ASN A 17 -1.81 10.56 6.10
C ASN A 17 -2.98 9.86 6.79
N ILE A 18 -3.91 9.33 6.00
CA ILE A 18 -5.07 8.55 6.42
C ILE A 18 -5.32 7.44 5.39
N LEU A 19 -5.88 6.33 5.84
CA LEU A 19 -6.39 5.25 4.98
C LEU A 19 -7.92 5.19 5.01
N SER A 20 -8.54 5.55 6.13
CA SER A 20 -9.97 5.40 6.38
C SER A 20 -10.63 6.73 6.76
N LYS A 21 -11.79 7.02 6.17
CA LYS A 21 -12.66 8.13 6.57
C LYS A 21 -14.13 7.70 6.55
N GLY A 22 -14.72 7.61 7.74
CA GLY A 22 -16.09 7.15 7.89
C GLY A 22 -16.26 5.71 7.43
N ARG A 23 -16.97 5.51 6.31
CA ARG A 23 -17.27 4.18 5.74
C ARG A 23 -16.44 3.85 4.51
N ILE A 24 -15.45 4.67 4.19
CA ILE A 24 -14.58 4.52 3.01
C ILE A 24 -13.16 4.25 3.51
N THR A 25 -12.48 3.29 2.86
CA THR A 25 -11.06 3.00 3.09
C THR A 25 -10.35 2.81 1.76
N MET A 26 -9.08 3.18 1.70
CA MET A 26 -8.17 2.87 0.59
C MET A 26 -7.41 1.58 0.92
N VAL A 27 -7.06 0.80 -0.11
CA VAL A 27 -6.29 -0.46 -0.01
C VAL A 27 -5.37 -0.61 -1.21
N GLY A 28 -4.34 -1.46 -1.09
CA GLY A 28 -3.44 -1.77 -2.21
C GLY A 28 -2.83 -0.52 -2.82
N ASP A 29 -2.76 -0.48 -4.16
CA ASP A 29 -2.15 0.66 -4.89
C ASP A 29 -2.85 2.02 -4.63
N ALA A 30 -4.13 2.00 -4.25
CA ALA A 30 -4.85 3.21 -3.88
C ALA A 30 -4.46 3.72 -2.48
N ALA A 31 -4.07 2.82 -1.58
CA ALA A 31 -3.51 3.20 -0.27
C ALA A 31 -2.06 3.68 -0.38
N ARG A 32 -1.33 3.18 -1.38
CA ARG A 32 0.09 3.47 -1.62
C ARG A 32 0.45 3.27 -3.08
N THR A 33 1.05 4.27 -3.72
CA THR A 33 1.78 4.03 -4.96
C THR A 33 3.23 3.78 -4.58
N MET A 34 3.74 2.57 -4.83
CA MET A 34 5.11 2.17 -4.47
C MET A 34 5.97 1.98 -5.72
N SER A 35 7.29 2.12 -5.57
CA SER A 35 8.23 1.83 -6.66
C SER A 35 8.10 0.36 -7.10
N PRO A 36 7.94 0.07 -8.41
CA PRO A 36 7.91 -1.30 -8.93
C PRO A 36 9.12 -2.13 -8.51
N MET A 37 10.24 -1.46 -8.21
CA MET A 37 11.50 -2.07 -7.76
C MET A 37 11.38 -2.87 -6.46
N THR A 38 10.33 -2.64 -5.67
CA THR A 38 10.07 -3.39 -4.43
C THR A 38 9.45 -4.77 -4.68
N GLY A 39 8.78 -4.97 -5.82
CA GLY A 39 8.06 -6.21 -6.13
C GLY A 39 6.91 -6.58 -5.16
N ALA A 40 6.54 -5.69 -4.24
CA ALA A 40 5.72 -6.03 -3.08
C ALA A 40 4.21 -5.74 -3.24
N GLY A 41 3.80 -4.96 -4.25
CA GLY A 41 2.42 -4.44 -4.38
C GLY A 41 1.31 -5.49 -4.32
N PHE A 42 1.58 -6.71 -4.81
CA PHE A 42 0.63 -7.82 -4.71
C PHE A 42 0.50 -8.38 -3.28
N ASN A 43 1.61 -8.68 -2.62
CA ASN A 43 1.62 -9.19 -1.24
C ASN A 43 0.98 -8.17 -0.29
N ASP A 44 1.30 -6.91 -0.53
CA ASP A 44 0.78 -5.75 0.18
C ASP A 44 -0.74 -5.61 0.13
N SER A 45 -1.33 -5.95 -1.01
CA SER A 45 -2.78 -5.96 -1.19
C SER A 45 -3.46 -7.10 -0.43
N LEU A 46 -2.79 -8.26 -0.31
CA LEU A 46 -3.28 -9.39 0.48
C LEU A 46 -3.28 -9.06 1.97
N ASP A 47 -2.21 -8.45 2.47
CA ASP A 47 -2.12 -8.05 3.88
C ASP A 47 -3.19 -7.03 4.26
N ASP A 48 -3.47 -6.06 3.38
CA ASP A 48 -4.55 -5.10 3.59
C ASP A 48 -5.91 -5.81 3.68
N THR A 49 -6.13 -6.81 2.82
CA THR A 49 -7.35 -7.62 2.80
C THR A 49 -7.52 -8.40 4.10
N VAL A 50 -6.46 -9.05 4.58
CA VAL A 50 -6.47 -9.77 5.87
C VAL A 50 -6.76 -8.82 7.03
N ALA A 51 -6.08 -7.67 7.07
CA ALA A 51 -6.26 -6.68 8.13
C ALA A 51 -7.69 -6.12 8.16
N ILE A 52 -8.31 -5.88 7.01
CA ILE A 52 -9.72 -5.46 6.92
C ILE A 52 -10.64 -6.55 7.42
N MET A 53 -10.46 -7.80 6.98
CA MET A 53 -11.31 -8.91 7.41
C MET A 53 -11.25 -9.12 8.92
N ASP A 54 -10.06 -9.06 9.51
CA ASP A 54 -9.90 -9.23 10.95
C ASP A 54 -10.49 -8.06 11.73
N SER A 55 -10.38 -6.84 11.21
CA SER A 55 -10.99 -5.65 11.83
C SER A 55 -12.52 -5.70 11.76
N ILE A 56 -13.09 -6.21 10.66
CA ILE A 56 -14.53 -6.44 10.52
C ILE A 56 -15.01 -7.51 11.50
N LYS A 57 -14.29 -8.62 11.63
CA LYS A 57 -14.61 -9.67 12.62
C LYS A 57 -14.56 -9.16 14.06
N GLN A 58 -13.63 -8.26 14.37
CA GLN A 58 -13.51 -7.66 15.70
C GLN A 58 -14.62 -6.65 16.00
N TYR A 59 -15.09 -5.92 14.99
CA TYR A 59 -16.15 -4.91 15.13
C TYR A 59 -17.34 -5.19 14.19
N PRO A 60 -18.04 -6.33 14.35
CA PRO A 60 -19.03 -6.81 13.36
C PRO A 60 -20.23 -5.88 13.21
N ASN A 61 -20.53 -5.08 14.23
CA ASN A 61 -21.68 -4.17 14.25
C ASN A 61 -21.28 -2.70 14.01
N SER A 62 -20.02 -2.41 13.69
CA SER A 62 -19.56 -1.04 13.50
C SER A 62 -18.45 -0.95 12.46
N ILE A 63 -18.84 -0.77 11.20
CA ILE A 63 -17.89 -0.61 10.09
C ILE A 63 -16.93 0.56 10.29
N THR A 64 -17.37 1.66 10.90
CA THR A 64 -16.52 2.83 11.16
C THR A 64 -15.43 2.50 12.18
N LYS A 65 -15.73 1.67 13.20
CA LYS A 65 -14.72 1.18 14.13
C LYS A 65 -13.79 0.15 13.48
N ALA A 66 -14.34 -0.76 12.67
CA ALA A 66 -13.54 -1.72 11.91
C ALA A 66 -12.54 -1.03 10.98
N LEU A 67 -12.97 -0.03 10.21
CA LEU A 67 -12.08 0.70 9.30
C LEU A 67 -11.09 1.61 10.06
N GLY A 68 -11.48 2.12 11.22
CA GLY A 68 -10.56 2.81 12.12
C GLY A 68 -9.47 1.89 12.65
N GLU A 69 -9.81 0.66 13.03
CA GLU A 69 -8.86 -0.37 13.47
C GLU A 69 -7.91 -0.80 12.35
N TYR A 70 -8.44 -1.03 11.13
CA TYR A 70 -7.62 -1.29 9.95
C TYR A 70 -6.57 -0.19 9.74
N GLN A 71 -6.98 1.08 9.80
CA GLN A 71 -6.07 2.21 9.66
C GLN A 71 -4.99 2.20 10.75
N THR A 72 -5.37 2.02 12.02
CA THR A 72 -4.42 1.97 13.14
C THR A 72 -3.35 0.89 12.93
N ARG A 73 -3.73 -0.26 12.38
CA ARG A 73 -2.80 -1.38 12.13
C ARG A 73 -1.88 -1.17 10.92
N ARG A 74 -2.40 -0.55 9.87
CA ARG A 74 -1.75 -0.56 8.55
C ARG A 74 -1.10 0.75 8.16
N LEU A 75 -1.53 1.89 8.70
CA LEU A 75 -1.04 3.20 8.27
C LEU A 75 0.49 3.32 8.36
N ASP A 76 1.09 2.90 9.47
CA ASP A 76 2.53 3.00 9.64
C ASP A 76 3.29 1.99 8.77
N VAL A 77 2.76 0.78 8.59
CA VAL A 77 3.34 -0.22 7.67
C VAL A 77 3.39 0.33 6.25
N VAL A 78 2.24 0.82 5.75
CA VAL A 78 2.12 1.40 4.41
C VAL A 78 3.08 2.58 4.21
N ARG A 79 3.27 3.42 5.23
CA ARG A 79 4.25 4.51 5.17
C ARG A 79 5.68 4.02 5.08
N GLN A 80 6.06 3.00 5.86
CA GLN A 80 7.41 2.44 5.85
C GLN A 80 7.73 1.80 4.48
N ASP A 81 6.76 1.12 3.86
CA ASP A 81 6.97 0.48 2.56
C ASP A 81 7.24 1.51 1.45
N VAL A 82 6.50 2.62 1.46
CA VAL A 82 6.77 3.74 0.53
C VAL A 82 8.14 4.35 0.80
N LEU A 83 8.47 4.64 2.06
CA LEU A 83 9.76 5.23 2.46
C LEU A 83 10.96 4.35 2.08
N ALA A 84 10.84 3.03 2.25
CA ALA A 84 11.86 2.06 1.85
C ALA A 84 12.08 2.07 0.33
N GLY A 85 10.99 2.10 -0.45
CA GLY A 85 11.04 2.24 -1.91
C GLY A 85 11.78 3.51 -2.35
N GLN A 86 11.49 4.65 -1.73
CA GLN A 86 12.19 5.90 -2.05
C GLN A 86 13.67 5.83 -1.67
N GLY A 87 13.99 5.19 -0.53
CA GLY A 87 15.36 4.97 -0.08
C GLY A 87 16.18 4.18 -1.09
N PHE A 88 15.63 3.08 -1.59
CA PHE A 88 16.23 2.28 -2.65
C PHE A 88 16.47 3.13 -3.91
N ASN A 89 15.43 3.79 -4.43
CA ASN A 89 15.50 4.62 -5.64
C ASN A 89 16.60 5.71 -5.55
N ARG A 90 16.79 6.34 -4.38
CA ARG A 90 17.81 7.38 -4.17
C ARG A 90 19.25 6.85 -4.02
N SER A 91 19.40 5.57 -3.65
CA SER A 91 20.71 4.93 -3.46
C SER A 91 21.20 4.16 -4.70
N PHE A 92 20.29 3.79 -5.60
CA PHE A 92 20.61 2.99 -6.77
C PHE A 92 21.54 3.75 -7.74
N GLY A 93 22.64 3.09 -8.16
CA GLY A 93 23.61 3.66 -9.10
C GLY A 93 24.62 4.66 -8.51
N ARG A 94 24.68 4.82 -7.18
CA ARG A 94 25.64 5.70 -6.48
C ARG A 94 26.99 5.04 -6.12
N LEU A 95 27.47 4.10 -6.93
CA LEU A 95 28.80 3.47 -6.76
C LEU A 95 29.88 4.19 -7.57
#